data_AF-J2JYJ1-F1
#
_entry.id   AF-J2JYJ1-F1
#
_cell.length_a   1.000
_cell.length_b   1.000
_cell.length_c   1.000
_cell.angle_alpha   90.00
_cell.angle_beta   90.00
_cell.angle_gamma   90.00
#
_symmetry.space_group_name_H-M   'P 1'
#
loop_
_entity.id
_entity.type
_entity.pdbx_description
1 polymer ?
#
loop_
_entity_poly.entity_id
_entity_poly.type
_entity_poly.pdbx_seq_one_letter_code
_entity_poly.pdbx_strand_id
1 'polypeptide(L)'
;MADRNPSSRSSRGTLLLILLGFLVAALVVGGVLWAKSHITWIKEQRGGNGWYLTYEGRSVRGEARATAVRYRHSPDQFKTKHRDEQLGATKLPWSTKVVVNTGAEARVEVTPAGDGIASCRILLDGVRVVAKGTSPGPGKPAVCDVITSSTPEKWPR
;
A
#
# COMPACT_ATOMS: atom_id res chain seq x y z
N MET A 1 -9.62 -82.44 14.37
CA MET A 1 -8.64 -81.42 14.80
C MET A 1 -7.57 -81.34 13.71
N ALA A 2 -7.24 -80.23 13.07
CA ALA A 2 -7.41 -78.83 13.41
C ALA A 2 -7.58 -78.00 12.13
N ASP A 3 -8.44 -77.00 12.22
CA ASP A 3 -8.68 -75.96 11.22
C ASP A 3 -7.52 -74.93 11.31
N ARG A 4 -6.80 -74.68 10.20
CA ARG A 4 -5.72 -73.69 10.13
C ARG A 4 -6.14 -72.55 9.22
N ASN A 5 -6.70 -71.53 9.85
CA ASN A 5 -7.10 -70.25 9.26
C ASN A 5 -5.84 -69.40 8.94
N PRO A 6 -5.57 -69.00 7.68
CA PRO A 6 -4.47 -68.09 7.35
C PRO A 6 -5.03 -66.74 6.90
N SER A 7 -5.42 -65.86 7.84
CA SER A 7 -6.01 -64.55 7.47
C SER A 7 -5.55 -63.34 8.29
N SER A 8 -4.57 -63.48 9.19
CA SER A 8 -4.16 -62.34 10.05
C SER A 8 -2.97 -61.52 9.56
N ARG A 9 -2.19 -62.01 8.58
CA ARG A 9 -0.92 -61.37 8.17
C ARG A 9 -1.07 -60.31 7.08
N SER A 10 -2.06 -60.45 6.18
CA SER A 10 -2.33 -59.47 5.11
C SER A 10 -3.07 -58.23 5.63
N SER A 11 -4.02 -58.41 6.55
CA SER A 11 -4.82 -57.32 7.14
C SER A 11 -3.97 -56.26 7.86
N ARG A 12 -2.94 -56.69 8.61
CA ARG A 12 -2.04 -55.78 9.33
C ARG A 12 -1.16 -54.94 8.39
N GLY A 13 -0.73 -55.52 7.26
CA GLY A 13 0.04 -54.81 6.24
C GLY A 13 -0.79 -53.73 5.52
N THR A 14 -2.04 -54.04 5.19
CA THR A 14 -2.97 -53.07 4.58
C THR A 14 -3.31 -51.92 5.54
N LEU A 15 -3.55 -52.22 6.82
CA LEU A 15 -3.77 -51.20 7.86
C LEU A 15 -2.57 -50.27 8.04
N LEU A 16 -1.34 -50.81 8.03
CA LEU A 16 -0.12 -50.02 8.12
C LEU A 16 0.04 -49.08 6.91
N LEU A 17 -0.25 -49.56 5.69
CA LEU A 17 -0.18 -48.73 4.48
C LEU A 17 -1.23 -47.62 4.46
N ILE A 18 -2.45 -47.89 4.92
CA ILE A 18 -3.51 -46.87 5.02
C ILE A 18 -3.10 -45.80 6.04
N LEU A 19 -2.62 -46.20 7.21
CA LEU A 19 -2.16 -45.26 8.24
C LEU A 19 -0.98 -44.41 7.74
N LEU A 20 -0.03 -45.02 7.04
CA LEU A 20 1.11 -44.29 6.45
C LEU A 20 0.64 -43.28 5.40
N GLY A 21 -0.30 -43.69 4.53
CA GLY A 21 -0.88 -42.81 3.50
C GLY A 21 -1.62 -41.62 4.10
N PHE A 22 -2.40 -41.83 5.15
CA PHE A 22 -3.08 -40.76 5.89
C PHE A 22 -2.09 -39.80 6.55
N LEU A 23 -1.01 -40.32 7.14
CA LEU A 23 0.00 -39.52 7.82
C LEU A 23 0.77 -38.64 6.83
N VAL A 24 1.13 -39.18 5.65
CA VAL A 24 1.73 -38.41 4.55
C VAL A 24 0.76 -37.35 4.04
N ALA A 25 -0.52 -37.70 3.81
CA ALA A 25 -1.52 -36.74 3.36
C ALA A 25 -1.72 -35.61 4.36
N ALA A 26 -1.77 -35.91 5.66
CA ALA A 26 -1.91 -34.91 6.72
C ALA A 26 -0.70 -33.97 6.79
N LEU A 27 0.53 -34.49 6.62
CA LEU A 27 1.74 -33.67 6.59
C LEU A 27 1.79 -32.76 5.35
N VAL A 28 1.36 -33.25 4.18
CA VAL A 28 1.33 -32.45 2.95
C VAL A 28 0.28 -31.35 3.06
N VAL A 29 -0.96 -31.68 3.46
CA VAL A 29 -2.05 -30.71 3.59
C VAL A 29 -1.74 -29.71 4.72
N GLY A 30 -1.28 -30.20 5.87
CA GLY A 30 -0.87 -29.37 7.00
C GLY A 30 0.28 -28.43 6.63
N GLY A 31 1.29 -28.93 5.92
CA GLY A 31 2.43 -28.14 5.45
C GLY A 31 2.02 -27.03 4.46
N VAL A 32 1.13 -27.33 3.51
CA VAL A 32 0.62 -26.33 2.55
C VAL A 32 -0.22 -25.25 3.24
N LEU A 33 -1.08 -25.63 4.18
CA LEU A 33 -1.89 -24.67 4.93
C LEU A 33 -1.03 -23.80 5.86
N TRP A 34 -0.07 -24.40 6.55
CA TRP A 34 0.89 -23.69 7.41
C TRP A 34 1.79 -22.74 6.60
N ALA A 35 2.28 -23.17 5.44
CA ALA A 35 3.06 -22.32 4.55
C ALA A 35 2.24 -21.13 4.03
N LYS A 36 0.98 -21.34 3.62
CA LYS A 36 0.11 -20.25 3.19
C LYS A 36 -0.14 -19.24 4.31
N SER A 37 -0.44 -19.67 5.53
CA SER A 37 -0.74 -18.74 6.63
C SER A 37 0.50 -18.03 7.17
N HIS A 38 1.66 -18.70 7.23
CA HIS A 38 2.88 -18.06 7.72
C HIS A 38 3.56 -17.18 6.68
N ILE A 39 3.50 -17.49 5.38
CA ILE A 39 4.08 -16.62 4.34
C ILE A 39 3.30 -15.31 4.25
N THR A 40 1.96 -15.33 4.36
CA THR A 40 1.16 -14.10 4.39
C THR A 40 1.46 -13.28 5.64
N TRP A 41 1.52 -13.91 6.81
CA TRP A 41 1.86 -13.25 8.08
C TRP A 41 3.28 -12.66 8.09
N ILE A 42 4.27 -13.35 7.52
CA ILE A 42 5.66 -12.84 7.39
C ILE A 42 5.73 -11.68 6.38
N LYS A 43 4.94 -11.71 5.30
CA LYS A 43 4.84 -10.58 4.36
C LYS A 43 4.18 -9.37 5.01
N GLU A 44 3.21 -9.58 5.90
CA GLU A 44 2.56 -8.53 6.70
C GLU A 44 3.53 -7.92 7.74
N GLN A 45 4.37 -8.75 8.38
CA GLN A 45 5.30 -8.31 9.43
C GLN A 45 6.58 -7.63 8.94
N ARG A 46 6.96 -7.77 7.66
CA ARG A 46 8.19 -7.17 7.10
C ARG A 46 8.13 -5.64 6.91
N GLY A 47 7.11 -4.97 7.43
CA GLY A 47 6.96 -3.53 7.39
C GLY A 47 5.95 -3.14 6.32
N GLY A 48 4.93 -2.38 6.75
CA GLY A 48 4.05 -1.70 5.82
C GLY A 48 4.89 -0.86 4.88
N ASN A 49 4.95 -1.26 3.61
CA ASN A 49 5.76 -0.59 2.60
C ASN A 49 5.10 0.74 2.30
N GLY A 50 5.35 1.77 3.10
CA GLY A 50 4.77 3.09 2.94
C GLY A 50 5.71 4.19 3.38
N TRP A 51 5.53 5.34 2.76
CA TRP A 51 6.38 6.50 2.93
C TRP A 51 5.61 7.63 3.59
N TYR A 52 6.26 8.31 4.51
CA TYR A 52 5.75 9.55 5.07
C TYR A 52 6.06 10.69 4.10
N LEU A 53 5.01 11.22 3.49
CA LEU A 53 5.10 12.34 2.56
C LEU A 53 4.44 13.56 3.19
N THR A 54 5.04 14.72 2.95
CA THR A 54 4.45 16.01 3.26
C THR A 54 3.93 16.61 1.96
N TYR A 55 2.63 16.88 1.90
CA TYR A 55 2.04 17.62 0.81
C TYR A 55 1.98 19.09 1.16
N GLU A 56 2.29 19.95 0.21
CA GLU A 56 2.21 21.39 0.36
C GLU A 56 1.49 22.03 -0.82
N GLY A 57 0.66 23.02 -0.53
CA GLY A 57 0.02 23.90 -1.49
C GLY A 57 0.32 25.36 -1.18
N ARG A 58 0.62 26.17 -2.20
CA ARG A 58 0.90 27.61 -2.05
C ARG A 58 0.25 28.41 -3.18
N SER A 59 -0.22 29.61 -2.87
CA SER A 59 -0.62 30.58 -3.89
C SER A 59 0.64 31.24 -4.46
N VAL A 60 0.74 31.29 -5.78
CA VAL A 60 1.80 32.00 -6.52
C VAL A 60 1.29 33.37 -6.97
N ARG A 61 0.02 33.45 -7.37
CA ARG A 61 -0.64 34.70 -7.79
C ARG A 61 -2.13 34.63 -7.48
N GLY A 62 -2.71 35.76 -7.11
CA GLY A 62 -4.12 35.88 -6.76
C GLY A 62 -4.33 35.71 -5.25
N GLU A 63 -5.53 35.31 -4.86
CA GLU A 63 -5.87 35.15 -3.45
C GLU A 63 -5.03 34.07 -2.77
N ALA A 64 -4.73 34.24 -1.48
CA ALA A 64 -4.05 33.24 -0.65
C ALA A 64 -5.01 32.12 -0.21
N ARG A 65 -5.80 31.61 -1.15
CA ARG A 65 -6.87 30.63 -0.89
C ARG A 65 -7.00 29.67 -2.07
N ALA A 66 -7.24 28.41 -1.76
CA ALA A 66 -7.67 27.39 -2.69
C ALA A 66 -9.19 27.20 -2.57
N THR A 67 -9.87 26.99 -3.69
CA THR A 67 -11.30 26.61 -3.71
C THR A 67 -11.47 25.14 -3.35
N ALA A 68 -10.51 24.31 -3.74
CA ALA A 68 -10.44 22.91 -3.38
C ALA A 68 -8.98 22.46 -3.28
N VAL A 69 -8.71 21.56 -2.34
CA VAL A 69 -7.46 20.80 -2.27
C VAL A 69 -7.82 19.33 -2.28
N ARG A 70 -7.30 18.57 -3.24
CA ARG A 70 -7.53 17.13 -3.33
C ARG A 70 -6.21 16.42 -3.16
N TYR A 71 -6.18 15.36 -2.36
CA TYR A 71 -4.95 14.63 -2.14
C TYR A 71 -5.20 13.16 -1.88
N ARG A 72 -4.28 12.33 -2.40
CA ARG A 72 -4.32 10.88 -2.28
C ARG A 72 -3.41 10.42 -1.14
N HIS A 73 -3.92 9.56 -0.28
CA HIS A 73 -3.16 8.94 0.80
C HIS A 73 -3.58 7.48 1.02
N SER A 74 -2.76 6.72 1.73
CA SER A 74 -3.10 5.40 2.26
C SER A 74 -3.65 5.56 3.69
N PRO A 75 -4.78 4.90 4.04
CA PRO A 75 -5.35 4.98 5.40
C PRO A 75 -4.39 4.49 6.48
N ASP A 76 -3.58 3.48 6.16
CA ASP A 76 -2.45 3.03 6.96
C ASP A 76 -1.41 2.34 6.05
N GLN A 77 -0.21 2.12 6.58
CA GLN A 77 0.92 1.52 5.85
C GLN A 77 0.72 0.04 5.48
N PHE A 78 -0.32 -0.63 6.00
CA PHE A 78 -0.59 -2.05 5.77
C PHE A 78 -1.75 -2.26 4.77
N LYS A 79 -2.64 -1.29 4.62
CA LYS A 79 -3.76 -1.33 3.68
C LYS A 79 -3.35 -0.82 2.31
N THR A 80 -3.40 -1.70 1.32
CA THR A 80 -3.03 -1.40 -0.08
C THR A 80 -4.00 -0.46 -0.82
N LYS A 81 -5.19 -0.19 -0.26
CA LYS A 81 -6.17 0.72 -0.86
C LYS A 81 -5.80 2.17 -0.57
N HIS A 82 -5.79 3.01 -1.61
CA HIS A 82 -5.68 4.45 -1.46
C HIS A 82 -7.04 5.09 -1.16
N ARG A 83 -7.02 6.29 -0.60
CA ARG A 83 -8.15 7.17 -0.39
C ARG A 83 -7.83 8.53 -0.99
N ASP A 84 -8.78 9.07 -1.73
CA ASP A 84 -8.74 10.45 -2.19
C ASP A 84 -9.54 11.30 -1.19
N GLU A 85 -8.90 12.31 -0.62
CA GLU A 85 -9.52 13.27 0.26
C GLU A 85 -9.67 14.61 -0.45
N GLN A 86 -10.80 15.27 -0.23
CA GLN A 86 -11.10 16.57 -0.81
C GLN A 86 -11.45 17.55 0.30
N LEU A 87 -10.62 18.56 0.44
CA LEU A 87 -10.88 19.73 1.26
C LEU A 87 -11.61 20.77 0.42
N GLY A 88 -12.57 21.47 1.03
CA GLY A 88 -13.21 22.63 0.43
C GLY A 88 -12.30 23.86 0.42
N ALA A 89 -12.90 25.04 0.60
CA ALA A 89 -12.16 26.29 0.58
C ALA A 89 -11.07 26.34 1.67
N THR A 90 -9.81 26.29 1.25
CA THR A 90 -8.63 26.10 2.13
C THR A 90 -7.70 27.30 2.04
N LYS A 91 -7.20 27.80 3.18
CA LYS A 91 -6.23 28.90 3.21
C LYS A 91 -4.85 28.38 2.75
N LEU A 92 -4.16 29.15 1.92
CA LEU A 92 -2.80 28.88 1.47
C LEU A 92 -1.79 29.80 2.20
N PRO A 93 -0.59 29.33 2.57
CA PRO A 93 -0.06 27.99 2.33
C PRO A 93 -0.73 26.92 3.21
N TRP A 94 -0.90 25.74 2.64
CA TRP A 94 -1.45 24.56 3.32
C TRP A 94 -0.41 23.44 3.30
N SER A 95 -0.39 22.63 4.37
CA SER A 95 0.44 21.44 4.45
C SER A 95 -0.24 20.33 5.24
N THR A 96 0.00 19.08 4.84
CA THR A 96 -0.40 17.90 5.60
C THR A 96 0.64 16.78 5.47
N LYS A 97 0.73 15.93 6.49
CA LYS A 97 1.56 14.72 6.47
C LYS A 97 0.67 13.52 6.21
N VAL A 98 1.06 12.69 5.26
CA VAL A 98 0.32 11.50 4.85
C VAL A 98 1.25 10.31 4.71
N VAL A 99 0.66 9.12 4.77
CA VAL A 99 1.34 7.88 4.39
C VAL A 99 0.90 7.51 2.99
N VAL A 100 1.84 7.12 2.12
CA VAL A 100 1.55 6.54 0.81
C VAL A 100 2.33 5.25 0.64
N ASN A 101 1.63 4.18 0.30
CA ASN A 101 2.28 2.88 0.13
C ASN A 101 3.22 2.87 -1.08
N THR A 102 4.37 2.21 -0.94
CA THR A 102 5.34 1.92 -1.99
C THR A 102 4.66 1.38 -3.26
N GLY A 103 5.07 1.91 -4.41
CA GLY A 103 4.51 1.58 -5.71
C GLY A 103 3.15 2.24 -5.98
N ALA A 104 2.52 2.88 -4.98
CA ALA A 104 1.32 3.68 -5.19
C ALA A 104 1.68 5.10 -5.64
N GLU A 105 0.71 5.73 -6.31
CA GLU A 105 0.78 7.13 -6.73
C GLU A 105 0.47 8.05 -5.54
N ALA A 106 1.43 8.89 -5.18
CA ALA A 106 1.23 10.05 -4.33
C ALA A 106 0.78 11.21 -5.22
N ARG A 107 -0.38 11.79 -4.94
CA ARG A 107 -0.96 12.88 -5.76
C ARG A 107 -1.59 13.95 -4.91
N VAL A 108 -1.32 15.21 -5.26
CA VAL A 108 -1.97 16.39 -4.68
C VAL A 108 -2.37 17.36 -5.79
N GLU A 109 -3.58 17.89 -5.68
CA GLU A 109 -4.16 18.88 -6.57
C GLU A 109 -4.61 20.08 -5.76
N VAL A 110 -4.17 21.27 -6.15
CA VAL A 110 -4.52 22.53 -5.50
C VAL A 110 -5.19 23.43 -6.52
N THR A 111 -6.50 23.62 -6.38
CA THR A 111 -7.28 24.52 -7.23
C THR A 111 -7.27 25.93 -6.62
N PRO A 112 -6.63 26.93 -7.25
CA PRO A 112 -6.62 28.29 -6.74
C PRO A 112 -8.04 28.89 -6.70
N ALA A 113 -8.22 29.94 -5.91
CA ALA A 113 -9.43 30.76 -5.97
C ALA A 113 -9.37 31.74 -7.17
N GLY A 114 -10.53 31.92 -7.82
CA GLY A 114 -10.67 32.76 -9.01
C GLY A 114 -9.69 32.38 -10.12
N ASP A 115 -9.16 33.40 -10.81
CA ASP A 115 -8.14 33.25 -11.86
C ASP A 115 -6.70 33.21 -11.29
N GLY A 116 -6.54 32.76 -10.05
CA GLY A 116 -5.23 32.63 -9.40
C GLY A 116 -4.33 31.56 -10.03
N ILE A 117 -3.08 31.53 -9.58
CA ILE A 117 -2.09 30.49 -9.90
C ILE A 117 -1.64 29.86 -8.59
N ALA A 118 -1.75 28.54 -8.48
CA ALA A 118 -1.25 27.78 -7.35
C ALA A 118 0.05 27.04 -7.71
N SER A 119 0.78 26.62 -6.69
CA SER A 119 1.85 25.63 -6.79
C SER A 119 1.66 24.57 -5.72
N CYS A 120 2.13 23.37 -6.03
CA CYS A 120 2.14 22.26 -5.10
C CYS A 120 3.55 21.66 -5.00
N ARG A 121 3.82 20.98 -3.88
CA ARG A 121 5.03 20.18 -3.67
C ARG A 121 4.69 18.93 -2.88
N ILE A 122 5.41 17.86 -3.17
CA ILE A 122 5.44 16.64 -2.35
C ILE A 122 6.87 16.51 -1.83
N LEU A 123 7.01 16.41 -0.52
CA LEU A 123 8.29 16.24 0.15
C LEU A 123 8.36 14.88 0.83
N LEU A 124 9.44 14.15 0.58
CA LEU A 124 9.83 12.98 1.35
C LEU A 124 10.51 13.43 2.65
N ASP A 125 10.05 12.86 3.77
CA ASP A 125 10.52 13.17 5.13
C ASP A 125 10.49 14.68 5.49
N GLY A 126 9.65 15.45 4.80
CA GLY A 126 9.49 16.89 5.00
C GLY A 126 10.63 17.76 4.48
N VAL A 127 11.66 17.18 3.83
CA VAL A 127 12.84 17.92 3.37
C VAL A 127 13.09 17.76 1.88
N ARG A 128 13.09 16.53 1.36
CA ARG A 128 13.45 16.25 -0.03
C ARG A 128 12.23 16.41 -0.93
N VAL A 129 12.25 17.40 -1.83
CA VAL A 129 11.19 17.53 -2.86
C VAL A 129 11.29 16.35 -3.83
N VAL A 130 10.18 15.63 -4.01
CA VAL A 130 10.06 14.48 -4.92
C VAL A 130 9.07 14.72 -6.04
N ALA A 131 8.19 15.71 -5.88
CA ALA A 131 7.34 16.24 -6.95
C ALA A 131 7.08 17.73 -6.71
N LYS A 132 6.98 18.49 -7.80
CA LYS A 132 6.61 19.90 -7.78
C LYS A 132 5.88 20.25 -9.06
N GLY A 133 4.87 21.10 -8.93
CA GLY A 133 3.98 21.48 -10.01
C GLY A 133 3.44 22.88 -9.77
N THR A 134 3.03 23.54 -10.85
CA THR A 134 2.38 24.84 -10.84
C THR A 134 1.16 24.77 -11.75
N SER A 135 0.13 25.56 -11.48
CA SER A 135 -1.05 25.62 -12.35
C SER A 135 -0.63 25.88 -13.80
N PRO A 136 -1.16 25.13 -14.78
CA PRO A 136 -0.83 25.33 -16.20
C PRO A 136 -1.37 26.66 -16.75
N GLY A 137 -2.31 27.28 -16.05
CA GLY A 137 -2.85 28.60 -16.37
C GLY A 137 -3.75 29.14 -15.24
N PRO A 138 -4.25 30.37 -15.38
CA PRO A 138 -5.15 31.01 -14.41
C PRO A 138 -6.37 30.14 -14.10
N GLY A 139 -6.70 29.99 -12.82
CA GLY A 139 -7.84 29.21 -12.34
C GLY A 139 -7.71 27.69 -12.52
N LYS A 140 -6.62 27.20 -13.14
CA LYS A 140 -6.39 25.77 -13.32
C LYS A 140 -5.73 25.15 -12.08
N PRO A 141 -6.03 23.89 -11.76
CA PRO A 141 -5.41 23.22 -10.63
C PRO A 141 -3.91 23.01 -10.86
N ALA A 142 -3.11 23.24 -9.82
CA ALA A 142 -1.74 22.77 -9.75
C ALA A 142 -1.74 21.30 -9.34
N VAL A 143 -1.20 20.43 -10.18
CA VAL A 143 -1.14 18.98 -9.94
C VAL A 143 0.30 18.57 -9.71
N CYS A 144 0.53 17.79 -8.65
CA CYS A 144 1.79 17.15 -8.35
C CYS A 144 1.53 15.68 -8.10
N ASP A 145 2.21 14.82 -8.86
CA ASP A 145 2.15 13.39 -8.69
C ASP A 145 3.54 12.76 -8.75
N VAL A 146 3.68 11.63 -8.06
CA VAL A 146 4.87 10.78 -8.10
C VAL A 146 4.51 9.36 -7.73
N ILE A 147 5.08 8.38 -8.44
CA ILE A 147 5.00 6.98 -8.03
C ILE A 147 6.05 6.74 -6.95
N THR A 148 5.59 6.32 -5.77
CA THR A 148 6.48 6.06 -4.64
C THR A 148 7.40 4.88 -4.93
N SER A 149 8.68 5.04 -4.61
CA SER A 149 9.68 4.03 -4.92
C SER A 149 9.81 2.96 -3.83
N SER A 150 10.36 1.79 -4.15
CA SER A 150 10.66 0.76 -3.15
C SER A 150 11.91 1.03 -2.32
N THR A 151 12.76 1.97 -2.76
CA THR A 151 14.00 2.33 -2.07
C THR A 151 14.21 3.85 -2.07
N PRO A 152 14.77 4.47 -1.01
CA PRO A 152 14.98 5.92 -0.90
C PRO A 152 15.81 6.53 -2.05
N GLU A 153 16.73 5.76 -2.62
CA GLU A 153 17.67 6.24 -3.65
C GLU A 153 17.01 6.40 -5.02
N LYS A 154 15.88 5.70 -5.25
CA LYS A 154 15.20 5.61 -6.54
C LYS A 154 14.08 6.63 -6.72
N TRP A 155 13.94 7.57 -5.79
CA TRP A 155 12.98 8.66 -5.94
C TRP A 155 13.43 9.63 -7.03
N PRO A 156 12.51 10.11 -7.89
CA PRO A 156 12.82 11.14 -8.86
C PRO A 156 13.39 12.38 -8.14
N ARG A 157 14.36 13.02 -8.80
CA ARG A 157 15.01 14.24 -8.32
C ARG A 157 14.31 15.47 -8.88
#